data_AF-A0A1H5TSS9-F1
#
_entry.id   AF-A0A1H5TSS9-F1
#
_cell.length_a   1.000
_cell.length_b   1.000
_cell.length_c   1.000
_cell.angle_alpha   90.00
_cell.angle_beta   90.00
_cell.angle_gamma   90.00
#
_symmetry.space_group_name_H-M   'P 1'
#
loop_
_entity.id
_entity.type
_entity.pdbx_description
1 polymer ?
#
loop_
_entity_poly.entity_id
_entity_poly.type
_entity_poly.pdbx_seq_one_letter_code
_entity_poly.pdbx_strand_id
1 'polypeptide(L)' 'MRRFNYPYFGKRYLYDIKNKTLHDLLNEKPECQIDSIHEDDLDMYSSLNEAALLMDHPFYYECPFCMKKDREG' A
#
# COMPACT_ATOMS: atom_id res chain seq x y z
N MET A 1 -11.01 3.02 -7.03
CA MET A 1 -10.97 3.94 -8.21
C MET A 1 -9.73 4.83 -8.19
N ARG A 2 -9.06 4.99 -7.03
CA ARG A 2 -7.86 5.82 -6.86
C ARG A 2 -6.69 5.44 -7.75
N ARG A 3 -6.52 4.15 -8.02
CA ARG A 3 -5.44 3.60 -8.85
C ARG A 3 -5.21 4.38 -10.15
N PHE A 4 -6.23 4.90 -10.82
CA PHE A 4 -6.07 5.57 -12.12
C PHE A 4 -5.78 7.07 -12.04
N ASN A 5 -5.79 7.65 -10.84
CA ASN A 5 -5.50 9.05 -10.62
C ASN A 5 -4.01 9.24 -10.28
N TYR A 6 -3.50 10.46 -10.47
CA TYR A 6 -2.24 10.88 -9.86
C TYR A 6 -2.37 10.81 -8.32
N PRO A 7 -1.34 10.36 -7.56
CA PRO A 7 -0.01 9.88 -7.98
C PRO A 7 0.08 8.35 -8.17
N TYR A 8 -1.05 7.65 -8.35
CA TYR A 8 -1.11 6.18 -8.25
C TYR A 8 -0.85 5.43 -9.58
N PHE A 9 -1.05 6.08 -10.73
CA PHE A 9 -0.63 5.61 -12.07
C PHE A 9 -0.91 4.13 -12.42
N GLY A 10 -2.07 3.62 -12.04
CA GLY A 10 -2.54 2.26 -12.27
C GLY A 10 -1.93 1.20 -11.35
N LYS A 11 -1.00 1.57 -10.48
CA LYS A 11 -0.30 0.66 -9.57
C LYS A 11 -1.26 0.15 -8.49
N ARG A 12 -0.93 -1.00 -7.90
CA ARG A 12 -1.81 -1.70 -6.96
C ARG A 12 -1.38 -1.54 -5.52
N TYR A 13 -0.08 -1.62 -5.27
CA TYR A 13 0.46 -1.55 -3.93
C TYR A 13 1.02 -0.17 -3.69
N LEU A 14 0.75 0.33 -2.50
CA LEU A 14 1.17 1.64 -2.03
C LEU A 14 1.94 1.43 -0.74
N TYR A 15 3.15 1.95 -0.67
CA TYR A 15 3.98 1.96 0.52
C TYR A 15 3.97 3.36 1.12
N ASP A 16 3.48 3.45 2.35
CA ASP A 16 3.59 4.63 3.20
C ASP A 16 4.96 4.62 3.87
N ILE A 17 5.86 5.47 3.39
CA ILE A 17 7.24 5.54 3.88
C ILE A 17 7.27 6.00 5.35
N LYS A 18 6.39 6.94 5.72
CA LYS A 18 6.34 7.56 7.04
C LYS A 18 5.91 6.57 8.11
N ASN A 19 4.84 5.82 7.85
CA ASN A 19 4.31 4.80 8.78
C ASN A 19 4.93 3.41 8.52
N LYS A 20 5.81 3.29 7.52
CA LYS A 20 6.41 2.04 7.06
C LYS A 20 5.35 0.97 6.80
N THR A 21 4.22 1.35 6.21
CA THR A 21 3.05 0.49 6.07
C THR A 21 2.77 0.19 4.61
N LEU A 22 2.56 -1.07 4.26
CA LEU A 22 2.19 -1.51 2.91
C LEU A 22 0.67 -1.64 2.80
N HIS A 23 0.11 -1.04 1.76
CA HIS A 23 -1.31 -1.00 1.44
C HIS A 23 -1.60 -1.68 0.10
N ASP A 24 -2.78 -2.28 -0.03
CA ASP A 24 -3.33 -2.82 -1.27
C ASP A 24 -4.49 -1.93 -1.72
N LEU A 25 -4.30 -1.17 -2.79
CA LEU A 25 -5.30 -0.28 -3.37
C LEU A 25 -6.47 -1.02 -4.00
N LEU A 26 -6.36 -2.32 -4.24
CA LEU A 26 -7.50 -3.12 -4.67
C LEU A 26 -8.50 -3.35 -3.52
N ASN A 27 -7.97 -3.48 -2.30
CA ASN A 27 -8.71 -3.76 -1.08
C ASN A 27 -8.74 -2.55 -0.13
N GLU A 28 -8.49 -1.34 -0.65
CA GLU A 28 -8.46 -0.11 0.13
C GLU A 28 -9.78 0.13 0.86
N LYS A 29 -9.67 0.57 2.11
CA LYS A 29 -10.81 0.95 2.93
C LYS A 29 -10.58 2.36 3.49
N PRO A 30 -11.63 3.12 3.84
CA PRO A 30 -11.49 4.44 4.46
C PRO A 30 -10.59 4.43 5.71
N GLU A 31 -10.59 3.33 6.47
CA GLU A 31 -9.78 3.13 7.67
C GLU A 31 -8.28 3.07 7.38
N CYS A 32 -7.87 2.81 6.12
CA CYS A 32 -6.48 2.86 5.70
C CYS A 32 -5.91 4.29 5.68
N GLN A 33 -6.78 5.33 5.67
CA GLN A 33 -6.40 6.75 5.64
C GLN A 33 -5.40 7.13 4.53
N ILE A 34 -5.51 6.48 3.37
CA ILE A 34 -4.57 6.67 2.25
C ILE A 34 -4.55 8.11 1.71
N ASP A 35 -5.66 8.86 1.82
CA ASP A 35 -5.72 10.27 1.38
C ASP A 35 -4.89 11.20 2.27
N SER A 36 -4.56 10.76 3.48
CA SER A 36 -3.78 11.54 4.43
C SER A 36 -2.27 11.40 4.21
N ILE A 37 -1.86 10.50 3.32
CA ILE A 37 -0.44 10.26 3.02
C ILE A 37 -0.01 11.28 1.97
N HIS A 38 1.07 12.01 2.26
CA HIS A 38 1.61 13.00 1.34
C HIS A 38 2.23 12.29 0.13
N GLU A 39 2.10 12.86 -1.07
CA GLU A 39 2.60 12.23 -2.31
C GLU A 39 4.11 11.94 -2.30
N ASP A 40 4.89 12.77 -1.62
CA ASP A 40 6.34 12.56 -1.44
C ASP A 40 6.67 11.39 -0.48
N ASP A 41 5.71 10.97 0.35
CA ASP A 41 5.83 9.84 1.28
C ASP A 41 5.23 8.56 0.69
N LEU A 42 4.90 8.56 -0.61
CA LEU A 42 4.28 7.45 -1.33
C LEU A 42 5.24 6.78 -2.30
N ASP A 43 5.38 5.47 -2.13
CA ASP A 43 6.04 4.60 -3.07
C ASP A 43 5.05 3.60 -3.66
N MET A 44 5.07 3.43 -4.98
CA MET A 44 3.99 2.74 -5.70
C MET A 44 4.51 1.55 -6.52
N TYR A 45 3.84 0.41 -6.40
CA TYR A 45 4.26 -0.86 -7.01
C TYR A 45 3.14 -1.57 -7.76
N SER A 46 3.51 -2.26 -8.83
CA SER A 46 2.56 -3.02 -9.66
C SER A 46 2.26 -4.39 -9.03
N SER A 47 3.24 -4.98 -8.34
CA SER A 47 3.15 -6.31 -7.75
C SER A 47 3.73 -6.38 -6.33
N LEU A 48 3.31 -7.38 -5.54
CA LEU A 48 3.94 -7.67 -4.25
C LEU A 48 5.41 -8.03 -4.43
N ASN A 49 5.82 -8.64 -5.54
CA ASN A 49 7.23 -8.97 -5.78
C ASN A 49 8.09 -7.72 -5.97
N GLU A 50 7.56 -6.68 -6.61
CA GLU A 50 8.24 -5.38 -6.70
C GLU A 50 8.29 -4.69 -5.34
N ALA A 51 7.17 -4.69 -4.60
CA ALA A 51 7.15 -4.22 -3.21
C ALA A 51 8.06 -5.08 -2.30
N ALA A 52 8.26 -6.35 -2.66
CA ALA A 52 9.06 -7.32 -1.94
C ALA A 52 10.55 -7.11 -2.12
N LEU A 53 11.00 -6.40 -3.17
CA LEU A 53 12.39 -5.99 -3.29
C LEU A 53 12.77 -4.94 -2.22
N LEU A 54 11.78 -4.33 -1.55
CA LEU A 54 11.96 -3.59 -0.30
C LEU A 54 11.78 -4.45 0.95
N MET A 55 11.50 -5.76 0.86
CA MET A 55 11.55 -6.67 2.02
C MET A 55 12.97 -6.85 2.56
N ASP A 56 14.00 -6.42 1.83
CA ASP A 56 15.36 -6.24 2.35
C ASP A 56 15.50 -4.96 3.21
N HIS A 57 14.47 -4.09 3.27
CA HIS A 57 14.33 -3.10 4.33
C HIS A 57 13.69 -3.76 5.57
N PRO A 58 14.36 -3.77 6.73
CA PRO A 58 14.03 -4.67 7.84
C PRO A 58 12.70 -4.39 8.57
N PHE A 59 11.91 -3.37 8.19
CA PHE A 59 10.70 -3.00 8.91
C PHE A 59 9.65 -2.38 7.99
N TYR A 60 8.75 -3.20 7.46
CA TYR A 60 7.43 -2.73 7.01
C TYR A 60 6.34 -3.52 7.72
N TYR A 61 5.18 -2.89 7.86
CA TYR A 61 3.99 -3.49 8.43
C TYR A 61 2.93 -3.63 7.36
N GLU A 62 2.23 -4.75 7.33
CA GLU A 62 1.05 -4.90 6.49
C GLU A 62 -0.09 -4.07 7.09
N CYS A 63 -0.78 -3.28 6.26
CA CYS A 63 -1.94 -2.53 6.73
C CYS A 63 -3.03 -3.48 7.25
N PRO A 64 -3.47 -3.36 8.51
CA PRO A 64 -4.41 -4.32 9.12
C PRO A 64 -5.82 -4.29 8.52
N PHE A 65 -6.11 -3.33 7.63
CA PHE A 65 -7.44 -3.14 7.03
C PHE A 65 -7.53 -3.68 5.60
N CYS A 66 -6.55 -3.35 4.74
CA CYS A 66 -6.54 -3.75 3.32
C CYS A 66 -5.63 -4.94 3.01
N MET A 67 -4.63 -5.23 3.85
CA MET A 67 -3.75 -6.40 3.68
C MET A 67 -4.21 -7.60 4.50
N LYS A 68 -5.28 -7.45 5.30
CA LYS A 68 -5.88 -8.55 6.04
C LYS A 68 -6.39 -9.56 5.01
N LYS A 69 -5.66 -10.66 4.85
CA LYS A 69 -6.20 -11.84 4.15
C LYS A 69 -7.45 -12.20 4.90
N ASP A 70 -8.59 -12.20 4.22
CA ASP A 70 -9.79 -12.84 4.74
C ASP A 70 -9.35 -14.26 5.09
N ARG A 71 -9.19 -14.52 6.38
CA ARG A 71 -9.16 -15.88 6.91
C ARG A 71 -10.60 -16.33 6.79
N GLU A 72 -10.99 -16.74 5.59
CA GLU A 72 -12.06 -17.71 5.43
C GLU A 72 -11.56 -18.98 6.12
N GLY A 73 -12.08 -19.20 7.33
CA GLY A 73 -12.12 -20.49 8.00
C GLY A 73 -13.56 -20.93 8.07
#